data_AF-A0A7W4VGD3-F1
#
_entry.id   AF-A0A7W4VGD3-F1
#
_cell.length_a   1.000
_cell.length_b   1.000
_cell.length_c   1.000
_cell.angle_alpha   90.00
_cell.angle_beta   90.00
_cell.angle_gamma   90.00
#
_symmetry.space_group_name_H-M   'P 1'
#
loop_
_entity.id
_entity.type
_entity.pdbx_description
1 polymer ?
#
loop_
_entity_poly.entity_id
_entity_poly.type
_entity_poly.pdbx_seq_one_letter_code
_entity_poly.pdbx_strand_id
1 'polypeptide(L)'
;MTTIETHPVQATHPVIKAPKVVTMRAYEVYCHLYGEQEAMVTGGCRGGFGSGELIAFLYAHSFPKSEWRARVDEAFRGMVNK
;
A
#
# COMPACT_ATOMS: atom_id res chain seq x y z
N MET A 1 -10.59 23.49 -10.52
CA MET A 1 -10.13 22.57 -9.46
C MET A 1 -9.91 21.22 -10.09
N THR A 2 -8.70 20.67 -10.03
CA THR A 2 -8.41 19.35 -10.61
C THR A 2 -8.93 18.28 -9.66
N THR A 3 -9.84 17.43 -10.13
CA THR A 3 -10.34 16.29 -9.34
C THR A 3 -9.22 15.27 -9.18
N ILE A 4 -8.88 14.93 -7.93
CA ILE A 4 -7.89 13.89 -7.62
C ILE A 4 -8.61 12.54 -7.61
N GLU A 5 -8.22 11.62 -8.49
CA GLU A 5 -8.73 10.25 -8.50
C GLU A 5 -8.32 9.51 -7.22
N THR A 6 -9.24 8.77 -6.60
CA THR A 6 -9.02 8.10 -5.30
C THR A 6 -9.35 6.62 -5.36
N HIS A 7 -8.59 5.80 -4.63
CA HIS A 7 -8.90 4.39 -4.36
C HIS A 7 -9.36 4.19 -2.91
N PRO A 8 -10.18 3.15 -2.63
CA PRO A 8 -10.47 2.76 -1.26
C PRO A 8 -9.21 2.25 -0.56
N VAL A 9 -9.21 2.36 0.77
CA VAL A 9 -8.22 1.78 1.68
C VAL A 9 -8.99 0.92 2.68
N GLN A 10 -8.51 -0.29 2.93
CA GLN A 10 -9.12 -1.20 3.88
C GLN A 10 -8.95 -0.66 5.31
N ALA A 11 -10.05 -0.24 5.93
CA ALA A 11 -10.10 0.29 7.29
C ALA A 11 -11.41 -0.12 7.99
N THR A 12 -11.36 -0.26 9.31
CA THR A 12 -12.57 -0.35 10.12
C THR A 12 -13.34 0.95 9.98
N HIS A 13 -14.65 0.86 9.71
CA HIS A 13 -15.54 1.96 9.36
C HIS A 13 -15.21 3.31 10.04
N PRO A 14 -15.19 4.44 9.30
CA PRO A 14 -15.66 4.63 7.91
C PRO A 14 -14.68 4.17 6.82
N VAL A 15 -15.16 4.05 5.57
CA VAL A 15 -14.31 3.75 4.40
C VAL A 15 -13.34 4.91 4.18
N ILE A 16 -12.04 4.64 4.25
CA ILE A 16 -10.99 5.62 4.00
C ILE A 16 -10.63 5.59 2.51
N LYS A 17 -10.30 6.76 1.95
CA LYS A 17 -9.85 6.91 0.56
C LYS A 17 -8.46 7.53 0.53
N ALA A 18 -7.64 7.09 -0.40
CA ALA A 18 -6.33 7.69 -0.68
C ALA A 18 -6.24 8.07 -2.17
N PRO A 19 -5.44 9.09 -2.54
CA PRO A 19 -5.17 9.37 -3.95
C PRO A 19 -4.65 8.13 -4.66
N LYS A 20 -5.15 7.86 -5.88
CA LYS A 20 -4.73 6.70 -6.68
C LYS A 20 -3.22 6.64 -6.88
N VAL A 21 -2.56 7.78 -7.07
CA VAL A 21 -1.10 7.85 -7.19
C VAL A 21 -0.37 7.27 -5.97
N VAL A 22 -0.97 7.38 -4.77
CA VAL A 22 -0.39 6.84 -3.54
C VAL A 22 -0.57 5.32 -3.49
N THR A 23 -1.77 4.83 -3.78
CA THR A 23 -2.04 3.37 -3.77
C THR A 23 -1.29 2.64 -4.87
N MET A 24 -1.11 3.26 -6.05
CA MET A 24 -0.32 2.67 -7.14
C MET A 24 1.18 2.60 -6.83
N ARG A 25 1.74 3.54 -6.05
CA ARG A 25 3.13 3.42 -5.56
C ARG A 25 3.31 2.26 -4.59
N ALA A 26 2.35 2.08 -3.68
CA ALA A 26 2.33 0.92 -2.81
C ALA A 26 2.17 -0.38 -3.62
N TYR A 27 1.35 -0.36 -4.67
CA TYR A 27 1.16 -1.49 -5.58
C TYR A 27 2.43 -1.87 -6.35
N GLU A 28 3.27 -0.91 -6.77
CA GLU A 28 4.54 -1.24 -7.40
C GLU A 28 5.46 -2.06 -6.47
N VAL A 29 5.57 -1.65 -5.20
CA VAL A 29 6.34 -2.39 -4.20
C VAL A 29 5.73 -3.76 -3.98
N TYR A 30 4.41 -3.82 -3.81
CA TYR A 30 3.68 -5.09 -3.65
C TYR A 30 3.96 -6.06 -4.81
N CYS A 31 3.81 -5.60 -6.06
CA CYS A 31 4.04 -6.44 -7.24
C CYS A 31 5.47 -6.97 -7.32
N HIS A 32 6.47 -6.13 -6.98
CA HIS A 32 7.86 -6.55 -6.95
C HIS A 32 8.10 -7.67 -5.92
N LEU A 33 7.40 -7.63 -4.80
CA LEU A 33 7.63 -8.51 -3.65
C LEU A 33 6.77 -9.78 -3.65
N TYR A 34 5.56 -9.72 -4.19
CA TYR A 34 4.53 -10.76 -4.06
C TYR A 34 3.86 -11.15 -5.38
N GLY A 35 4.14 -10.44 -6.48
CA GLY A 35 3.49 -10.64 -7.77
C GLY A 35 2.24 -9.78 -7.96
N GLU A 36 1.71 -9.76 -9.17
CA GLU A 36 0.57 -8.93 -9.53
C GLU A 36 -0.74 -9.47 -8.94
N GLN A 37 -1.56 -8.55 -8.40
CA GLN A 37 -2.91 -8.84 -7.92
C GLN A 37 -3.83 -7.66 -8.24
N GLU A 38 -4.43 -7.66 -9.44
CA GLU A 38 -5.22 -6.54 -9.97
C GLU A 38 -6.36 -6.10 -9.03
N ALA A 39 -6.97 -7.04 -8.32
CA ALA A 39 -8.04 -6.77 -7.35
C ALA A 39 -7.64 -5.78 -6.22
N MET A 40 -6.35 -5.61 -5.94
CA MET A 40 -5.82 -4.65 -4.97
C MET A 40 -6.06 -3.19 -5.38
N VAL A 41 -6.14 -2.92 -6.68
CA VAL A 41 -6.22 -1.56 -7.22
C VAL A 41 -7.52 -1.29 -7.99
N THR A 42 -8.28 -2.32 -8.34
CA THR A 42 -9.63 -2.18 -8.93
C THR A 42 -10.76 -2.16 -7.89
N GLY A 43 -10.44 -2.35 -6.60
CA GLY A 43 -11.40 -2.26 -5.50
C GLY A 43 -12.11 -3.58 -5.15
N GLY A 44 -11.76 -4.69 -5.81
CA GLY A 44 -12.33 -6.02 -5.54
C GLY A 44 -11.77 -6.71 -4.29
N CYS A 45 -10.54 -6.38 -3.86
CA CYS A 45 -9.89 -7.03 -2.73
C CYS A 45 -10.22 -6.37 -1.38
N ARG A 46 -11.45 -6.54 -0.88
CA ARG A 46 -11.87 -6.04 0.46
C ARG A 46 -11.56 -4.54 0.72
N GLY A 47 -11.47 -3.74 -0.34
CA GLY A 47 -11.12 -2.31 -0.24
C GLY A 47 -9.64 -1.96 -0.43
N GLY A 48 -8.81 -2.88 -0.92
CA GLY A 48 -7.40 -2.62 -1.28
C GLY A 48 -6.45 -2.79 -0.09
N PHE A 49 -5.34 -2.02 -0.09
CA PHE A 49 -4.36 -2.05 1.00
C PHE A 49 -4.96 -1.64 2.34
N GLY A 50 -4.54 -2.28 3.42
CA GLY A 50 -4.69 -1.76 4.77
C GLY A 50 -3.82 -0.52 5.01
N SER A 51 -4.13 0.25 6.06
CA SER A 51 -3.33 1.42 6.45
C SER A 51 -1.86 1.07 6.77
N GLY A 52 -1.64 -0.04 7.51
CA GLY A 52 -0.30 -0.53 7.82
C GLY A 52 0.47 -0.95 6.56
N GLU A 53 -0.18 -1.63 5.61
CA GLU A 53 0.42 -2.00 4.34
C GLU A 53 0.80 -0.78 3.50
N LEU A 54 -0.09 0.22 3.40
CA LEU A 54 0.24 1.48 2.71
C LEU A 54 1.48 2.13 3.33
N ILE A 55 1.55 2.22 4.66
CA ILE A 55 2.71 2.81 5.34
C ILE A 55 3.99 2.02 5.01
N ALA A 56 3.96 0.69 5.12
CA ALA A 56 5.11 -0.17 4.88
C ALA A 56 5.62 -0.07 3.43
N PHE A 57 4.71 -0.15 2.45
CA PHE A 57 5.09 -0.10 1.05
C PHE A 57 5.54 1.29 0.60
N LEU A 58 4.91 2.37 1.08
CA LEU A 58 5.35 3.73 0.78
C LEU A 58 6.69 4.06 1.43
N TYR A 59 6.93 3.56 2.66
CA TYR A 59 8.23 3.64 3.31
C TYR A 59 9.31 2.96 2.45
N ALA A 60 9.08 1.70 2.04
CA ALA A 60 10.02 0.96 1.20
C ALA A 60 10.28 1.65 -0.15
N HIS A 61 9.25 2.21 -0.79
CA HIS A 61 9.36 2.94 -2.07
C HIS A 61 10.34 4.14 -2.00
N SER A 62 10.65 4.67 -0.82
CA SER A 62 11.65 5.75 -0.67
C SER A 62 13.12 5.30 -0.80
N PHE A 63 13.36 3.98 -0.86
CA PHE A 63 14.69 3.36 -0.96
C PHE A 63 14.93 2.74 -2.35
N PRO A 64 16.18 2.38 -2.70
CA PRO A 64 16.47 1.60 -3.91
C PRO A 64 15.66 0.30 -3.96
N LYS A 65 15.22 -0.10 -5.16
CA LYS A 65 14.37 -1.30 -5.37
C LYS A 65 14.96 -2.58 -4.79
N SER A 66 16.29 -2.71 -4.77
CA SER A 66 17.02 -3.82 -4.14
C SER A 66 16.84 -3.94 -2.63
N GLU A 67 16.45 -2.86 -1.94
CA GLU A 67 16.24 -2.83 -0.50
C GLU A 67 14.78 -3.04 -0.09
N TRP A 68 13.83 -3.02 -1.04
CA TRP A 68 12.40 -2.97 -0.73
C TRP A 68 11.93 -4.10 0.18
N ARG A 69 12.39 -5.34 -0.04
CA ARG A 69 12.08 -6.48 0.84
C ARG A 69 12.48 -6.17 2.28
N ALA A 70 13.74 -5.77 2.49
CA ALA A 70 14.28 -5.51 3.82
C ALA A 70 13.53 -4.38 4.54
N ARG A 71 13.14 -3.32 3.82
CA ARG A 71 12.40 -2.17 4.37
C ARG A 71 10.95 -2.50 4.71
N VAL A 72 10.29 -3.32 3.88
CA VAL A 72 8.95 -3.83 4.19
C VAL A 72 8.99 -4.73 5.43
N ASP A 73 9.97 -5.64 5.52
CA ASP A 73 10.14 -6.54 6.67
C ASP A 73 10.50 -5.77 7.95
N GLU A 74 11.30 -4.70 7.84
CA GLU A 74 11.58 -3.75 8.92
C GLU A 74 10.30 -3.06 9.40
N ALA A 75 9.52 -2.48 8.48
CA ALA A 75 8.28 -1.77 8.81
C ALA A 75 7.26 -2.69 9.47
N PHE A 76 7.01 -3.89 8.92
CA PHE A 76 6.06 -4.84 9.50
C PHE A 76 6.50 -5.35 10.88
N ARG A 77 7.80 -5.59 11.10
CA ARG A 77 8.30 -5.94 12.45
C ARG A 77 8.05 -4.81 13.45
N GLY A 78 8.22 -3.56 13.04
CA GLY A 78 7.92 -2.40 13.89
C GLY A 78 6.43 -2.21 14.21
N MET A 79 5.53 -2.76 13.40
CA MET A 79 4.08 -2.69 13.60
C MET A 79 3.54 -3.74 14.57
N VAL A 80 4.32 -4.78 14.90
CA VAL A 80 3.98 -5.74 15.94
C VAL A 80 4.25 -5.08 17.30
N ASN A 81 3.25 -4.40 17.85
CA ASN A 81 3.35 -3.88 19.22
C ASN A 81 3.59 -5.02 20.21
N LYS A 82 4.64 -4.87 21.03
CA LYS A 82 4.81 -5.57 22.31
C LYS A 82 3.88 -4.95 23.36
#